data_AF-A0ABC9D1E3-F1
#
_entry.id   AF-A0ABC9D1E3-F1
#
_cell.length_a   1.000
_cell.length_b   1.000
_cell.length_c   1.000
_cell.angle_alpha   90.00
_cell.angle_beta   90.00
_cell.angle_gamma   90.00
#
_symmetry.space_group_name_H-M   'P 1'
#
loop_
_entity.id
_entity.type
_entity.pdbx_description
1 polymer ?
#
loop_
_entity_poly.entity_id
_entity_poly.type
_entity_poly.pdbx_seq_one_letter_code
_entity_poly.pdbx_strand_id
1 'polypeptide(L)'
;MEDFYETKIDCVDGQIIGLFGVFDGHGGAKVAEYVKENLFSHLLRHPKFMSDTKVAIDDAYKSTDSEFLESDSSQNQCGSTASTAVLVGDRLFVANVGDSRAIICRGGNAIAVSKDHKPDQTDERQRIEDAGGFVMWAGTWRVGGVLAVSRAFGDKLLKQYVVVDPEIREAVAMTRSIQDPEEAAKKLLQEAYKRESSDNITCVVVRFLHGQGSSGYA
;
A
#
# COMPACT_ATOMS: atom_id res chain seq x y z
N MET A 1 4.96 14.73 -10.67
CA MET A 1 5.19 13.65 -9.70
C MET A 1 3.83 13.26 -9.20
N GLU A 2 3.44 12.01 -9.43
CA GLU A 2 2.13 11.47 -9.02
C GLU A 2 2.25 10.51 -7.83
N ASP A 3 3.47 10.08 -7.52
CA ASP A 3 3.81 9.36 -6.30
C ASP A 3 3.78 10.21 -5.03
N PHE A 4 3.21 9.63 -3.98
CA PHE A 4 3.27 10.14 -2.62
C PHE A 4 3.65 9.05 -1.65
N TYR A 5 4.14 9.46 -0.48
CA TYR A 5 4.31 8.59 0.67
C TYR A 5 3.90 9.30 1.94
N GLU A 6 3.59 8.53 2.97
CA GLU A 6 3.31 9.02 4.31
C GLU A 6 3.95 8.11 5.35
N THR A 7 4.50 8.71 6.40
CA THR A 7 5.10 7.96 7.52
C THR A 7 4.73 8.63 8.83
N LYS A 8 4.08 7.89 9.73
CA LYS A 8 3.72 8.36 11.07
C LYS A 8 4.16 7.33 12.10
N ILE A 9 4.75 7.80 13.19
CA ILE A 9 5.04 6.98 14.36
C ILE A 9 4.36 7.66 15.54
N ASP A 10 3.59 6.90 16.30
CA ASP A 10 2.82 7.38 17.44
C ASP A 10 2.87 6.36 18.59
N CYS A 11 2.33 6.73 19.74
CA CYS A 11 2.14 5.87 20.90
C CYS A 11 0.70 5.97 21.38
N VAL A 12 -0.07 4.89 21.22
CA VAL A 12 -1.48 4.81 21.61
C VAL A 12 -1.63 3.71 22.65
N ASP A 13 -2.22 4.04 23.81
CA ASP A 13 -2.40 3.10 24.94
C ASP A 13 -1.10 2.37 25.36
N GLY A 14 0.04 3.06 25.27
CA GLY A 14 1.36 2.50 25.59
C GLY A 14 1.94 1.55 24.54
N GLN A 15 1.27 1.38 23.39
CA GLN A 15 1.76 0.60 22.27
C GLN A 15 2.33 1.51 21.19
N ILE A 16 3.47 1.11 20.61
CA ILE A 16 4.06 1.79 19.46
C ILE A 16 3.16 1.55 18.26
N ILE A 17 2.76 2.64 17.61
CA ILE A 17 2.03 2.64 16.35
C ILE A 17 2.97 3.15 15.27
N GLY A 18 3.07 2.43 14.15
CA GLY A 18 3.83 2.86 12.98
C GLY A 18 2.98 2.73 11.73
N LEU A 19 2.81 3.80 10.97
CA LEU A 19 2.03 3.83 9.75
C LEU A 19 2.93 4.29 8.61
N PHE A 20 3.06 3.46 7.58
CA PHE A 20 3.93 3.73 6.44
C PHE A 20 3.15 3.42 5.17
N GLY A 21 3.14 4.33 4.20
CA GLY A 21 2.35 4.17 2.98
C GLY A 21 3.09 4.72 1.76
N VAL A 22 2.97 4.02 0.64
CA VAL A 22 3.34 4.49 -0.69
C VAL A 22 2.10 4.47 -1.56
N PHE A 23 1.88 5.55 -2.30
CA PHE A 23 0.70 5.81 -3.12
C PHE A 23 1.19 6.22 -4.50
N ASP A 24 1.08 5.32 -5.47
CA ASP A 24 1.46 5.56 -6.87
C ASP A 24 0.22 6.04 -7.62
N GLY A 25 0.20 7.32 -7.95
CA GLY A 25 -0.93 7.96 -8.61
C GLY A 25 -0.87 7.79 -10.12
N HIS A 26 -2.03 7.62 -10.76
CA HIS A 26 -2.14 7.57 -12.22
C HIS A 26 -3.28 8.47 -12.71
N GLY A 27 -3.11 9.06 -13.90
CA GLY A 27 -4.11 9.95 -14.49
C GLY A 27 -4.30 11.26 -13.73
N GLY A 28 -3.35 11.63 -12.88
CA GLY A 28 -3.36 12.80 -12.01
C GLY A 28 -3.01 12.48 -10.56
N ALA A 29 -2.28 13.38 -9.91
CA ALA A 29 -1.83 13.26 -8.51
C ALA A 29 -2.94 13.33 -7.44
N LYS A 30 -4.15 13.77 -7.80
CA LYS A 30 -5.21 14.16 -6.85
C LYS A 30 -5.63 13.02 -5.91
N VAL A 31 -5.79 11.80 -6.43
CA VAL A 31 -6.19 10.65 -5.61
C VAL A 31 -5.08 10.24 -4.66
N ALA A 32 -3.85 10.11 -5.16
CA ALA A 32 -2.71 9.72 -4.34
C ALA A 32 -2.44 10.73 -3.22
N GLU A 33 -2.56 12.03 -3.50
CA GLU A 33 -2.47 13.10 -2.49
C GLU A 33 -3.58 12.99 -1.44
N TYR A 34 -4.83 12.80 -1.86
CA TYR A 34 -5.96 12.65 -0.95
C TYR A 34 -5.82 11.41 -0.04
N VAL A 35 -5.42 10.27 -0.61
CA VAL A 35 -5.22 9.02 0.15
C VAL A 35 -4.11 9.21 1.18
N LYS A 36 -2.98 9.82 0.79
CA LYS A 36 -1.87 10.16 1.69
C LYS A 36 -2.35 11.00 2.89
N GLU A 37 -3.16 12.02 2.65
CA GLU A 37 -3.64 12.94 3.69
C GLU A 37 -4.65 12.31 4.65
N ASN A 38 -5.52 11.43 4.14
CA ASN A 38 -6.73 11.01 4.86
C ASN A 38 -6.71 9.56 5.36
N LEU A 39 -6.06 8.63 4.65
CA LEU A 39 -6.16 7.19 4.95
C LEU A 39 -5.74 6.84 6.38
N PHE A 40 -4.59 7.31 6.83
CA PHE A 40 -4.10 7.07 8.19
C PHE A 40 -4.93 7.78 9.26
N SER A 41 -5.55 8.91 8.92
CA SER A 41 -6.46 9.62 9.80
C SER A 41 -7.74 8.80 10.04
N HIS A 42 -8.32 8.23 8.99
CA HIS A 42 -9.46 7.31 9.10
C HIS A 42 -9.11 6.06 9.88
N LEU A 43 -7.95 5.47 9.62
CA LEU A 43 -7.48 4.28 10.32
C LEU A 43 -7.32 4.51 11.83
N LEU A 44 -6.64 5.59 12.23
CA LEU A 44 -6.41 5.90 13.65
C LEU A 44 -7.70 6.23 14.43
N ARG A 45 -8.71 6.79 13.75
CA ARG A 45 -10.01 7.09 14.36
C ARG A 45 -10.94 5.88 14.41
N HIS A 46 -10.60 4.78 13.73
CA HIS A 46 -11.46 3.62 13.65
C HIS A 46 -11.59 2.94 15.03
N PRO A 47 -12.81 2.66 15.53
CA PRO A 47 -13.00 2.12 16.88
C PRO A 47 -12.39 0.72 17.08
N LYS A 48 -12.13 0.00 15.99
CA LYS A 48 -11.46 -1.31 16.02
C LYS A 48 -9.96 -1.26 15.75
N PHE A 49 -9.34 -0.08 15.64
CA PHE A 49 -7.92 0.02 15.27
C PHE A 49 -7.00 -0.85 16.14
N MET A 50 -7.19 -0.80 17.46
CA MET A 50 -6.39 -1.56 18.42
C MET A 50 -6.88 -3.00 18.62
N SER A 51 -8.19 -3.27 18.48
CA SER A 51 -8.80 -4.56 18.82
C SER A 51 -8.90 -5.51 17.63
N ASP A 52 -9.15 -4.99 16.43
CA ASP A 52 -9.22 -5.72 15.17
C ASP A 52 -8.72 -4.84 14.02
N THR A 53 -7.39 -4.71 13.96
CA THR A 53 -6.69 -3.84 13.01
C THR A 53 -6.98 -4.22 11.55
N LYS A 54 -7.23 -5.50 11.23
CA LYS A 54 -7.55 -5.92 9.86
C LYS A 54 -8.87 -5.34 9.39
N VAL A 55 -9.91 -5.41 10.23
CA VAL A 55 -11.19 -4.77 9.94
C VAL A 55 -11.03 -3.25 9.85
N ALA A 56 -10.27 -2.65 10.76
CA ALA A 56 -10.01 -1.21 10.71
C ALA A 56 -9.32 -0.76 9.42
N ILE A 57 -8.36 -1.55 8.91
CA ILE A 57 -7.68 -1.28 7.63
C ILE A 57 -8.67 -1.40 6.47
N ASP A 58 -9.43 -2.49 6.39
CA ASP A 58 -10.41 -2.71 5.31
C ASP A 58 -11.45 -1.58 5.27
N ASP A 59 -12.03 -1.25 6.42
CA ASP A 59 -13.01 -0.17 6.55
C ASP A 59 -12.41 1.19 6.21
N ALA A 60 -11.18 1.49 6.66
CA ALA A 60 -10.51 2.76 6.36
C ALA A 60 -10.19 2.93 4.86
N TYR A 61 -9.79 1.85 4.17
CA TYR A 61 -9.58 1.89 2.72
C TYR A 61 -10.89 2.22 2.01
N LYS A 62 -11.96 1.50 2.33
CA LYS A 62 -13.28 1.68 1.70
C LYS A 62 -13.90 3.04 2.00
N SER A 63 -13.80 3.52 3.24
CA SER A 63 -14.34 4.82 3.62
C SER A 63 -13.58 5.97 2.96
N THR A 64 -12.25 5.90 2.92
CA THR A 64 -11.41 6.92 2.26
C THR A 64 -11.72 7.02 0.77
N ASP A 65 -11.89 5.88 0.10
CA ASP A 65 -12.24 5.83 -1.31
C ASP A 65 -13.65 6.37 -1.57
N SER A 66 -14.62 5.94 -0.77
CA SER A 66 -16.01 6.39 -0.92
C SER A 66 -16.13 7.91 -0.71
N GLU A 67 -15.49 8.45 0.33
CA GLU A 67 -15.47 9.89 0.61
C GLU A 67 -14.82 10.69 -0.53
N PHE A 68 -13.73 10.18 -1.12
CA PHE A 68 -13.14 10.80 -2.31
C PHE A 68 -14.11 10.80 -3.50
N LEU A 69 -14.74 9.65 -3.80
CA LEU A 69 -15.63 9.50 -4.95
C LEU A 69 -16.92 10.32 -4.84
N GLU A 70 -17.40 10.55 -3.61
CA GLU A 70 -18.55 11.39 -3.31
C GLU A 70 -18.21 12.89 -3.40
N SER A 71 -17.03 13.28 -2.92
CA SER A 71 -16.59 14.68 -2.95
C SER A 71 -16.10 15.13 -4.33
N ASP A 72 -15.59 14.21 -5.15
CA ASP A 72 -15.11 14.51 -6.50
C ASP A 72 -16.26 14.54 -7.52
N SER A 73 -16.68 15.75 -7.88
CA SER A 73 -17.64 16.00 -8.96
C SER A 73 -17.03 15.89 -10.36
N SER A 74 -15.71 15.71 -10.45
CA SER A 74 -15.02 15.56 -11.72
C SER A 74 -15.30 14.19 -12.35
N GLN A 75 -15.26 14.13 -13.68
CA GLN A 75 -15.26 12.87 -14.43
C GLN A 75 -13.82 12.37 -14.66
N ASN A 76 -12.86 12.80 -13.84
CA ASN A 76 -11.46 12.44 -14.02
C ASN A 76 -11.25 10.96 -13.71
N GLN A 77 -10.48 10.29 -14.57
CA GLN A 77 -10.06 8.90 -14.40
C GLN A 77 -8.75 8.81 -13.63
N CYS A 78 -8.58 9.66 -12.62
CA CYS A 78 -7.43 9.57 -11.74
C CYS A 78 -7.65 8.48 -10.70
N GLY A 79 -6.57 7.81 -10.34
CA GLY A 79 -6.56 6.77 -9.32
C GLY A 79 -5.22 6.70 -8.61
N SER A 80 -5.12 5.80 -7.65
CA SER A 80 -3.87 5.54 -6.94
C SER A 80 -3.82 4.11 -6.46
N THR A 81 -2.63 3.51 -6.53
CA THR A 81 -2.32 2.35 -5.70
C THR A 81 -2.22 2.77 -4.23
N ALA A 82 -2.19 1.78 -3.33
CA ALA A 82 -1.68 1.99 -1.98
C ALA A 82 -1.03 0.70 -1.48
N SER A 83 0.21 0.81 -1.03
CA SER A 83 0.91 -0.24 -0.29
C SER A 83 1.26 0.31 1.08
N THR A 84 0.55 -0.15 2.12
CA THR A 84 0.74 0.33 3.49
C THR A 84 1.26 -0.75 4.42
N ALA A 85 2.14 -0.37 5.34
CA ALA A 85 2.58 -1.15 6.48
C ALA A 85 2.12 -0.48 7.79
N VAL A 86 1.37 -1.20 8.61
CA VAL A 86 0.76 -0.75 9.87
C VAL A 86 1.30 -1.61 11.01
N LEU A 87 2.13 -1.02 11.87
CA LEU A 87 2.60 -1.61 13.11
C LEU A 87 1.67 -1.18 14.25
N VAL A 88 1.13 -2.15 15.00
CA VAL A 88 0.42 -1.93 16.27
C VAL A 88 1.08 -2.82 17.33
N GLY A 89 1.80 -2.20 18.26
CA GLY A 89 2.63 -2.91 19.23
C GLY A 89 3.74 -3.69 18.51
N ASP A 90 3.69 -5.02 18.56
CA ASP A 90 4.61 -5.95 17.90
C ASP A 90 4.01 -6.61 16.63
N ARG A 91 2.79 -6.23 16.24
CA ARG A 91 2.06 -6.81 15.11
C ARG A 91 2.18 -5.89 13.90
N LEU A 92 2.71 -6.43 12.80
CA LEU A 92 2.81 -5.71 11.53
C LEU A 92 1.76 -6.23 10.55
N PHE A 93 0.99 -5.32 9.97
CA PHE A 93 0.02 -5.60 8.92
C PHE A 93 0.48 -4.92 7.64
N VAL A 94 0.42 -5.64 6.53
CA VAL A 94 0.66 -5.10 5.20
C VAL A 94 -0.67 -5.15 4.46
N ALA A 95 -1.09 -4.01 3.92
CA ALA A 95 -2.29 -3.90 3.11
C ALA A 95 -1.92 -3.33 1.75
N ASN A 96 -2.45 -3.93 0.67
CA ASN A 96 -2.14 -3.54 -0.70
C ASN A 96 -3.40 -3.43 -1.57
N VAL A 97 -3.45 -2.37 -2.39
CA VAL A 97 -4.31 -2.25 -3.58
C VAL A 97 -3.45 -1.72 -4.72
N GLY A 98 -3.59 -2.32 -5.91
CA GLY A 98 -2.75 -2.01 -7.05
C GLY A 98 -1.48 -2.85 -7.10
N ASP A 99 -0.47 -2.36 -7.81
CA ASP A 99 0.75 -3.08 -8.17
C ASP A 99 2.03 -2.52 -7.55
N SER A 100 1.90 -1.55 -6.62
CA SER A 100 2.96 -1.30 -5.65
C SER A 100 3.20 -2.53 -4.77
N ARG A 101 4.42 -2.66 -4.22
CA ARG A 101 4.84 -3.87 -3.53
C ARG A 101 5.54 -3.61 -2.20
N ALA A 102 5.09 -4.33 -1.18
CA ALA A 102 5.77 -4.41 0.11
C ALA A 102 6.66 -5.66 0.19
N ILE A 103 7.90 -5.45 0.64
CA ILE A 103 8.92 -6.49 0.79
C ILE A 103 9.54 -6.37 2.17
N ILE A 104 9.77 -7.50 2.82
CA ILE A 104 10.50 -7.61 4.08
C ILE A 104 11.84 -8.32 3.84
N CYS A 105 12.91 -7.84 4.47
CA CYS A 105 14.23 -8.47 4.42
C CYS A 105 14.55 -9.23 5.72
N ARG A 106 14.63 -10.57 5.66
CA ARG A 106 14.98 -11.43 6.80
C ARG A 106 16.18 -12.31 6.49
N GLY A 107 17.25 -12.18 7.28
CA GLY A 107 18.44 -13.01 7.13
C GLY A 107 19.09 -12.87 5.76
N GLY A 108 19.07 -11.65 5.20
CA GLY A 108 19.53 -11.36 3.84
C GLY A 108 18.56 -11.74 2.71
N ASN A 109 17.40 -12.34 3.00
CA ASN A 109 16.42 -12.72 1.99
C ASN A 109 15.30 -11.69 1.88
N ALA A 110 15.01 -11.24 0.65
CA ALA A 110 13.85 -10.43 0.32
C ALA A 110 12.60 -11.32 0.18
N ILE A 111 11.55 -10.99 0.92
CA ILE A 111 10.30 -11.75 0.99
C ILE A 111 9.17 -10.78 0.65
N ALA A 112 8.48 -11.03 -0.46
CA ALA A 112 7.28 -10.26 -0.82
C ALA A 112 6.18 -10.56 0.21
N VAL A 113 5.63 -9.49 0.80
CA VAL A 113 4.57 -9.57 1.82
C VAL A 113 3.26 -8.94 1.36
N SER A 114 3.22 -8.47 0.12
CA SER A 114 1.99 -8.16 -0.63
C SER A 114 1.98 -8.93 -1.96
N LYS A 115 0.79 -9.08 -2.53
CA LYS A 115 0.56 -9.49 -3.92
C LYS A 115 0.17 -8.26 -4.75
N ASP A 116 0.82 -8.07 -5.89
CA ASP A 116 0.38 -7.08 -6.88
C ASP A 116 -0.99 -7.45 -7.43
N HIS A 117 -1.85 -6.48 -7.71
CA HIS A 117 -3.18 -6.70 -8.28
C HIS A 117 -3.17 -6.39 -9.77
N LYS A 118 -2.76 -7.38 -10.59
CA LYS A 118 -2.67 -7.24 -12.05
C LYS A 118 -3.90 -7.83 -12.75
N PRO A 119 -4.41 -7.21 -13.85
CA PRO A 119 -5.61 -7.67 -14.53
C PRO A 119 -5.56 -9.11 -15.09
N ASP A 120 -4.39 -9.67 -15.34
CA ASP A 120 -4.23 -11.04 -15.87
C ASP A 120 -4.15 -12.14 -14.80
N GLN A 121 -4.12 -11.76 -13.53
CA GLN A 121 -4.19 -12.74 -12.46
C GLN A 121 -5.55 -13.42 -12.48
N THR A 122 -5.56 -14.74 -12.32
CA THR A 122 -6.77 -15.56 -12.52
C THR A 122 -7.93 -15.12 -11.63
N ASP A 123 -7.67 -14.80 -10.37
CA ASP A 123 -8.68 -14.31 -9.42
C ASP A 123 -9.20 -12.91 -9.78
N GLU A 124 -8.31 -11.99 -10.13
CA GLU A 124 -8.69 -10.63 -10.51
C GLU A 124 -9.45 -10.60 -11.84
N ARG A 125 -8.97 -11.34 -12.84
CA ARG A 125 -9.61 -11.46 -14.14
C ARG A 125 -11.02 -12.02 -14.00
N GLN A 126 -11.17 -13.12 -13.25
CA GLN A 126 -12.49 -13.71 -13.02
C GLN A 126 -13.43 -12.71 -12.34
N ARG A 127 -12.97 -12.02 -11.29
CA ARG A 127 -13.76 -10.98 -10.60
C ARG A 127 -14.21 -9.86 -11.55
N ILE A 128 -13.33 -9.41 -12.44
CA ILE A 128 -13.62 -8.36 -13.43
C ILE A 128 -14.66 -8.85 -14.44
N GLU A 129 -14.48 -10.05 -14.99
CA GLU A 129 -15.38 -10.64 -15.99
C GLU A 129 -16.76 -10.97 -15.40
N ASP A 130 -16.81 -11.49 -14.16
CA ASP A 130 -18.06 -11.76 -13.41
C ASP A 130 -18.84 -10.48 -13.12
N ALA A 131 -18.14 -9.35 -12.92
CA ALA A 131 -18.74 -8.04 -12.77
C ALA A 131 -19.22 -7.43 -14.10
N GLY A 132 -19.06 -8.12 -15.25
CA GLY A 132 -19.44 -7.64 -16.57
C GLY A 132 -18.37 -6.80 -17.29
N GLY A 133 -17.17 -6.72 -16.73
CA GLY A 133 -16.01 -6.09 -17.35
C GLY A 133 -15.27 -7.04 -18.30
N PHE A 134 -14.14 -6.59 -18.82
CA PHE A 134 -13.24 -7.42 -19.62
C PHE A 134 -11.79 -7.03 -19.41
N VAL A 135 -10.89 -7.98 -19.65
CA VAL A 135 -9.44 -7.78 -19.64
C VAL A 135 -8.89 -7.97 -21.05
N MET A 136 -8.17 -6.97 -21.55
CA MET A 136 -7.57 -7.01 -22.89
C MET A 136 -6.08 -6.71 -22.86
N TRP A 137 -5.35 -7.32 -23.80
CA TRP A 137 -3.94 -7.00 -24.03
C TRP A 137 -3.81 -5.76 -24.93
N ALA A 138 -3.16 -4.71 -24.42
CA ALA A 138 -2.81 -3.49 -25.15
C ALA A 138 -1.45 -2.96 -24.65
N GLY A 139 -0.38 -3.63 -25.11
CA GLY A 139 1.00 -3.43 -24.61
C GLY A 139 1.26 -4.05 -23.24
N THR A 140 0.23 -4.09 -22.39
CA THR A 140 0.12 -4.85 -21.14
C THR A 140 -1.35 -5.26 -20.95
N TRP A 141 -1.65 -6.12 -19.97
CA TRP A 141 -3.02 -6.49 -19.63
C TRP A 141 -3.75 -5.33 -18.95
N ARG A 142 -4.94 -5.00 -19.44
CA ARG A 142 -5.71 -3.84 -18.98
C ARG A 142 -7.19 -4.14 -18.75
N VAL A 143 -7.74 -3.62 -17.66
CA VAL A 143 -9.18 -3.59 -17.37
C VAL A 143 -9.87 -2.61 -18.31
N GLY A 144 -10.86 -3.08 -19.07
CA GLY A 144 -11.60 -2.26 -20.03
C GLY A 144 -10.72 -1.67 -21.15
N GLY A 145 -9.49 -2.17 -21.32
CA GLY A 145 -8.49 -1.60 -22.23
C GLY A 145 -7.77 -0.35 -21.73
N VAL A 146 -8.06 0.10 -20.51
CA VAL A 146 -7.57 1.37 -19.98
C VAL A 146 -6.54 1.16 -18.87
N LEU A 147 -6.90 0.50 -17.77
CA LEU A 147 -6.06 0.45 -16.55
C LEU A 147 -5.25 -0.83 -16.45
N ALA A 148 -3.95 -0.70 -16.18
CA ALA A 148 -3.03 -1.84 -16.01
C ALA A 148 -3.00 -2.41 -14.58
N VAL A 149 -3.87 -1.90 -13.70
CA VAL A 149 -4.13 -2.38 -12.34
C VAL A 149 -5.58 -2.83 -12.22
N SER A 150 -5.82 -3.83 -11.37
CA SER A 150 -7.17 -4.39 -11.14
C SER A 150 -7.83 -3.89 -9.85
N ARG A 151 -7.06 -3.25 -8.97
CA ARG A 151 -7.53 -2.64 -7.73
C ARG A 151 -6.84 -1.30 -7.53
N ALA A 152 -7.57 -0.29 -7.09
CA ALA A 152 -7.05 1.06 -6.85
C ALA A 152 -8.06 1.90 -6.04
N PHE A 153 -7.56 2.98 -5.45
CA PHE A 153 -8.38 4.11 -5.05
C PHE A 153 -8.79 4.95 -6.27
N GLY A 154 -9.93 5.62 -6.21
CA GLY A 154 -10.42 6.45 -7.31
C GLY A 154 -10.95 5.61 -8.47
N ASP A 155 -10.55 5.95 -9.70
CA ASP A 155 -10.94 5.27 -10.93
C ASP A 155 -12.47 5.15 -11.10
N LYS A 156 -13.18 6.24 -10.80
CA LYS A 156 -14.65 6.32 -10.70
C LYS A 156 -15.42 5.61 -11.82
N LEU A 157 -15.01 5.82 -13.07
CA LEU A 157 -15.67 5.21 -14.24
C LEU A 157 -15.47 3.71 -14.37
N LEU A 158 -14.44 3.16 -13.73
CA LEU A 158 -14.11 1.74 -13.72
C LEU A 158 -14.33 1.10 -12.36
N LYS A 159 -14.91 1.80 -11.37
CA LYS A 159 -15.01 1.34 -9.98
C LYS A 159 -15.76 0.01 -9.81
N GLN A 160 -16.71 -0.28 -10.71
CA GLN A 160 -17.38 -1.58 -10.78
C GLN A 160 -16.38 -2.74 -10.97
N TYR A 161 -15.27 -2.50 -11.66
CA TYR A 161 -14.25 -3.49 -12.01
C TYR A 161 -12.94 -3.28 -11.24
N VAL A 162 -12.63 -2.04 -10.84
CA VAL A 162 -11.42 -1.64 -10.12
C VAL A 162 -11.79 -1.29 -8.69
N VAL A 163 -11.74 -2.29 -7.82
CA VAL A 163 -12.18 -2.19 -6.42
C VAL A 163 -11.06 -1.68 -5.52
N VAL A 164 -11.42 -1.14 -4.35
CA VAL A 164 -10.46 -0.72 -3.31
C VAL A 164 -10.24 -1.78 -2.24
N ASP A 165 -10.71 -3.01 -2.46
CA ASP A 165 -10.60 -4.10 -1.47
C ASP A 165 -9.12 -4.47 -1.25
N PRO A 166 -8.54 -4.19 -0.07
CA PRO A 166 -7.12 -4.45 0.16
C PRO A 166 -6.85 -5.94 0.40
N GLU A 167 -5.73 -6.43 -0.13
CA GLU A 167 -5.14 -7.67 0.39
C GLU A 167 -4.40 -7.33 1.69
N ILE A 168 -4.86 -7.88 2.83
CA ILE A 168 -4.25 -7.64 4.14
C ILE A 168 -3.54 -8.90 4.63
N ARG A 169 -2.23 -8.79 4.92
CA ARG A 169 -1.42 -9.85 5.53
C ARG A 169 -0.84 -9.39 6.85
N GLU A 170 -0.90 -10.26 7.85
CA GLU A 170 -0.21 -10.04 9.13
C GLU A 170 1.19 -10.67 9.03
N ALA A 171 2.21 -9.84 9.03
CA ALA A 171 3.61 -10.22 8.94
C ALA A 171 4.22 -10.26 10.36
N VAL A 172 4.13 -11.40 11.04
CA VAL A 172 4.68 -11.55 12.39
C VAL A 172 6.23 -11.53 12.35
N ALA A 173 6.81 -10.56 13.04
CA ALA A 173 8.24 -10.28 13.32
C ALA A 173 9.29 -11.03 12.47
N MET A 174 9.79 -10.37 11.42
CA MET A 174 10.86 -10.87 10.57
C MET A 174 11.74 -9.72 10.08
N THR A 175 12.92 -9.41 10.66
CA THR A 175 13.96 -8.63 9.92
C THR A 175 15.37 -8.64 10.53
N ARG A 176 16.40 -8.64 9.64
CA ARG A 176 17.75 -8.02 9.82
C ARG A 176 18.52 -8.03 8.48
N SER A 177 19.03 -6.85 8.05
CA SER A 177 20.46 -6.46 7.95
C SER A 177 20.72 -5.34 6.92
N ILE A 178 20.36 -4.09 7.25
CA ILE A 178 21.04 -2.83 6.88
C ILE A 178 20.88 -1.90 8.08
N GLN A 179 21.91 -1.15 8.47
CA GLN A 179 21.84 -0.33 9.70
C GLN A 179 21.09 0.99 9.46
N ASP A 180 21.34 1.62 8.33
CA ASP A 180 20.73 2.88 7.96
C ASP A 180 19.57 2.65 6.96
N PRO A 181 18.30 2.87 7.36
CA PRO A 181 17.17 2.75 6.45
C PRO A 181 17.21 3.78 5.30
N GLU A 182 17.82 4.95 5.49
CA GLU A 182 17.95 5.96 4.45
C GLU A 182 18.97 5.53 3.41
N GLU A 183 20.12 5.00 3.83
CA GLU A 183 21.13 4.44 2.93
C GLU A 183 20.56 3.24 2.14
N ALA A 184 19.74 2.40 2.79
CA ALA A 184 19.03 1.31 2.13
C ALA A 184 18.09 1.82 1.04
N ALA A 185 17.25 2.81 1.35
CA ALA A 185 16.32 3.41 0.39
C ALA A 185 17.09 4.02 -0.80
N LYS A 186 18.18 4.76 -0.54
CA LYS A 186 19.04 5.34 -1.59
C LYS A 186 19.64 4.28 -2.50
N LYS A 187 20.15 3.17 -1.95
CA LYS A 187 20.72 2.07 -2.74
C LYS A 187 19.66 1.38 -3.60
N LEU A 188 18.44 1.19 -3.08
CA LEU A 188 17.33 0.62 -3.83
C LEU A 188 16.92 1.54 -4.99
N LEU A 189 16.83 2.85 -4.75
CA LEU A 189 16.56 3.84 -5.79
C LEU A 189 17.66 3.83 -6.86
N GLN A 190 18.93 3.87 -6.46
CA GLN A 190 20.06 3.85 -7.40
C GLN A 190 20.09 2.58 -8.27
N GLU A 191 19.83 1.41 -7.68
CA GLU A 191 19.80 0.15 -8.43
C GLU A 191 18.61 0.11 -9.39
N ALA A 192 17.45 0.64 -9.00
CA ALA A 192 16.29 0.75 -9.88
C ALA A 192 16.56 1.70 -11.08
N TYR A 193 17.20 2.85 -10.85
CA TYR A 193 17.63 3.74 -11.92
C TYR A 193 18.69 3.12 -12.82
N LYS A 194 19.66 2.39 -12.25
CA LYS A 194 20.69 1.67 -13.01
C LYS A 194 20.10 0.59 -13.92
N ARG A 195 18.95 0.03 -13.55
CA ARG A 195 18.17 -0.93 -14.35
C ARG A 195 17.21 -0.26 -15.33
N GLU A 196 17.37 1.04 -15.56
CA GLU A 196 16.63 1.83 -16.53
C GLU A 196 15.11 1.86 -16.24
N SER A 197 14.72 1.84 -14.96
CA SER A 197 13.32 2.10 -14.58
C SER A 197 12.90 3.47 -15.09
N SER A 198 11.88 3.50 -15.95
CA SER A 198 11.33 4.73 -16.54
C SER A 198 10.19 5.35 -15.73
N ASP A 199 9.85 4.74 -14.60
CA ASP A 199 8.72 5.14 -13.75
C ASP A 199 9.16 5.92 -12.51
N ASN A 200 8.21 6.53 -11.82
CA ASN A 200 8.42 7.08 -10.48
C ASN A 200 8.77 5.93 -9.53
N ILE A 201 9.76 6.13 -8.65
CA ILE A 201 10.17 5.10 -7.69
C ILE A 201 10.09 5.71 -6.30
N THR A 202 9.16 5.19 -5.52
CA THR A 202 9.03 5.54 -4.11
C THR A 202 9.32 4.32 -3.26
N CYS A 203 10.26 4.46 -2.32
CA CYS A 203 10.67 3.38 -1.42
C CYS A 203 10.70 3.89 0.02
N VAL A 204 9.94 3.23 0.90
CA VAL A 204 10.00 3.46 2.34
C VAL A 204 10.67 2.24 2.99
N VAL A 205 11.81 2.46 3.65
CA VAL A 205 12.51 1.43 4.40
C VAL A 205 12.31 1.67 5.89
N VAL A 206 11.70 0.71 6.58
CA VAL A 206 11.47 0.76 8.02
C VAL A 206 12.35 -0.27 8.71
N ARG A 207 13.07 0.17 9.74
CA ARG A 207 13.92 -0.71 10.56
C ARG A 207 13.33 -0.85 11.97
N PHE A 208 12.97 -2.08 12.34
CA PHE A 208 12.61 -2.39 13.72
C PHE A 208 13.88 -2.72 14.53
N LEU A 209 14.15 -1.92 15.55
CA LEU A 209 15.24 -2.20 16.50
C LEU A 209 14.72 -3.13 17.59
N HIS A 210 15.15 -4.39 17.58
CA HIS A 210 14.95 -5.24 18.76
C HIS A 210 15.88 -4.74 19.86
N GLY A 211 15.31 -4.37 21.01
CA GLY A 211 16.07 -4.06 22.20
C GLY A 211 17.01 -5.22 22.53
N GLN A 212 18.29 -4.91 22.70
CA GLN A 212 19.15 -5.80 23.49
C GLN A 212 18.52 -5.83 24.88
N GLY A 213 17.99 -6.98 25.27
CA GLY A 213 17.51 -7.18 26.63
C GLY A 213 18.58 -6.70 27.61
N SER A 214 18.12 -6.00 28.64
CA SER A 214 18.87 -5.58 29.81
C SER A 214 19.58 -6.79 30.45
N SER A 215 20.77 -7.12 29.96
CA SER A 215 21.71 -8.02 30.62
C SER A 215 22.71 -7.16 31.37
N GLY A 216 22.41 -6.81 32.61
CA GLY A 216 23.33 -6.01 33.42
C GLY A 216 22.82 -5.56 34.77
N TYR A 217 22.16 -6.42 35.54
CA TYR A 217 22.12 -6.31 37.00
C TYR A 217 21.99 -7.71 37.61
N ALA A 218 23.14 -8.31 37.93
CA ALA A 218 23.36 -9.26 39.01
C ALA A 218 24.87 -9.27 39.31
#